data_AF-A0A6M4H1W2-F1
#
_entry.id   AF-A0A6M4H1W2-F1
#
_cell.length_a   1.000
_cell.length_b   1.000
_cell.length_c   1.000
_cell.angle_alpha   90.00
_cell.angle_beta   90.00
_cell.angle_gamma   90.00
#
_symmetry.space_group_name_H-M   'P 1'
#
loop_
_entity.id
_entity.type
_entity.pdbx_description
1 polymer ?
#
loop_
_entity_poly.entity_id
_entity_poly.type
_entity_poly.pdbx_seq_one_letter_code
_entity_poly.pdbx_strand_id
1 'polypeptide(L)'
;MGFEAESERLPLTPEQESELRGVAIGRAPEALAAYQNAQSDDERFDALCDAAFAAFHLEQYELASRLAAEMLAAAPNFEGDWNYGNAVHAGHTVLGLLALRNGDTPLAVEELHKAGATCGSPQLGSFGPTMILAKALLRVGESEAVLTHFGQCRKFWKMGETWLDIWEGKVRDGQTPNFFMHQH
;
A
#
# COMPACT_ATOMS: atom_id res chain seq x y z
N MET A 1 -8.30 -19.68 -18.54
CA MET A 1 -8.38 -18.62 -17.52
C MET A 1 -6.96 -18.39 -17.01
N GLY A 2 -6.46 -17.15 -17.00
CA GLY A 2 -5.11 -16.84 -16.50
C GLY A 2 -5.02 -16.99 -14.98
N PHE A 3 -3.81 -16.97 -14.43
CA PHE A 3 -3.58 -17.07 -12.99
C PHE A 3 -4.30 -15.95 -12.22
N GLU A 4 -4.26 -14.74 -12.76
CA GLU A 4 -4.90 -13.54 -12.21
C GLU A 4 -6.41 -13.73 -12.08
N ALA A 5 -7.05 -14.16 -13.16
CA ALA A 5 -8.49 -14.39 -13.19
C ALA A 5 -8.93 -15.54 -12.27
N GLU A 6 -8.14 -16.62 -12.19
CA GLU A 6 -8.45 -17.73 -11.29
C GLU A 6 -8.32 -17.30 -9.81
N SER A 7 -7.29 -16.52 -9.49
CA SER A 7 -7.08 -16.03 -8.12
C SER A 7 -8.14 -15.03 -7.64
N GLU A 8 -8.83 -14.36 -8.56
CA GLU A 8 -9.91 -13.41 -8.29
C GLU A 8 -11.30 -14.03 -8.43
N ARG A 9 -11.38 -15.32 -8.78
CA ARG A 9 -12.66 -16.01 -9.06
C ARG A 9 -13.58 -16.09 -7.86
N LEU A 10 -13.02 -16.31 -6.67
CA LEU A 10 -13.75 -16.40 -5.41
C LEU A 10 -13.19 -15.39 -4.41
N PRO A 11 -14.04 -14.73 -3.60
CA PRO A 11 -13.56 -13.87 -2.54
C PRO A 11 -12.75 -14.68 -1.51
N LEU A 12 -11.70 -14.07 -0.95
CA LEU A 12 -10.99 -14.65 0.19
C LEU A 12 -11.93 -14.79 1.40
N THR A 13 -11.78 -15.87 2.16
CA THR A 13 -12.50 -16.03 3.43
C THR A 13 -11.85 -15.15 4.52
N PRO A 14 -12.57 -14.81 5.60
CA PRO A 14 -12.00 -14.09 6.73
C PRO A 14 -10.76 -14.76 7.33
N GLU A 15 -10.72 -16.09 7.35
CA GLU A 15 -9.56 -16.87 7.82
C GLU A 15 -8.35 -16.65 6.90
N GLN A 16 -8.54 -16.72 5.59
CA GLN A 16 -7.47 -16.47 4.62
C GLN A 16 -6.95 -15.02 4.71
N GLU A 17 -7.85 -14.03 4.88
CA GLU A 17 -7.44 -12.65 5.11
C GLU A 17 -6.65 -12.50 6.42
N SER A 18 -7.06 -13.19 7.48
CA SER A 18 -6.36 -13.20 8.77
C SER A 18 -4.98 -13.85 8.67
N GLU A 19 -4.84 -14.94 7.91
CA GLU A 19 -3.56 -15.61 7.66
C GLU A 19 -2.59 -14.70 6.92
N LEU A 20 -3.05 -14.01 5.86
CA LEU A 20 -2.25 -13.04 5.13
C LEU A 20 -1.78 -11.89 6.03
N ARG A 21 -2.67 -11.35 6.88
CA ARG A 21 -2.28 -10.34 7.88
C ARG A 21 -1.29 -10.91 8.90
N GLY A 22 -1.45 -12.17 9.30
CA GLY A 22 -0.54 -12.86 10.22
C GLY A 22 0.90 -12.92 9.71
N VAL A 23 1.10 -13.08 8.40
CA VAL A 23 2.44 -13.04 7.77
C VAL A 23 3.09 -11.67 7.95
N ALA A 24 2.35 -10.58 7.70
CA ALA A 24 2.86 -9.22 7.87
C ALA A 24 3.20 -8.93 9.35
N ILE A 25 2.34 -9.33 10.29
CA ILE A 25 2.58 -9.22 11.73
C ILE A 25 3.83 -10.00 12.16
N GLY A 26 4.02 -11.21 11.62
CA GLY A 26 5.19 -12.04 11.93
C GLY A 26 6.53 -11.42 11.52
N ARG A 27 6.54 -10.62 10.44
CA ARG A 27 7.73 -9.90 9.94
C ARG A 27 7.95 -8.54 10.60
N ALA A 28 6.91 -7.97 11.21
CA ALA A 28 6.94 -6.62 11.76
C ALA A 28 8.09 -6.34 12.77
N PRO A 29 8.45 -7.26 13.70
CA PRO A 29 9.55 -7.01 14.62
C PRO A 29 10.90 -6.82 13.92
N GLU A 30 11.17 -7.57 12.85
CA GLU A 30 12.41 -7.46 12.07
C GLU A 30 12.49 -6.12 11.33
N ALA A 31 11.38 -5.70 10.70
CA ALA A 31 11.30 -4.41 10.01
C ALA A 31 11.54 -3.22 10.97
N LEU A 32 10.92 -3.24 12.16
CA LEU A 32 11.15 -2.21 13.16
C LEU A 32 12.59 -2.21 13.68
N ALA A 33 13.19 -3.39 13.89
CA ALA A 33 14.57 -3.51 14.31
C ALA A 33 15.54 -2.98 13.24
N ALA A 34 15.28 -3.22 11.95
CA ALA A 34 16.08 -2.69 10.85
C ALA A 34 16.11 -1.15 10.88
N TYR A 35 14.96 -0.50 11.00
CA TYR A 35 14.88 0.95 11.13
C TYR A 35 15.58 1.49 12.40
N GLN A 36 15.42 0.80 13.54
CA GLN A 36 16.06 1.22 14.79
C GLN A 36 17.59 1.09 14.76
N ASN A 37 18.10 0.09 14.03
CA ASN A 37 19.52 -0.21 13.94
C ASN A 37 20.21 0.49 12.76
N ALA A 38 19.48 1.23 11.92
CA ALA A 38 20.06 1.99 10.82
C ALA A 38 21.13 2.99 11.33
N GLN A 39 22.31 2.96 10.72
CA GLN A 39 23.47 3.77 11.10
C GLN A 39 23.69 4.98 10.18
N SER A 40 22.92 5.10 9.11
CA SER A 40 22.95 6.20 8.16
C SER A 40 21.55 6.65 7.75
N ASP A 41 21.46 7.85 7.15
CA ASP A 41 20.20 8.36 6.61
C ASP A 41 19.70 7.49 5.44
N ASP A 42 20.62 6.92 4.64
CA ASP A 42 20.28 6.00 3.53
C ASP A 42 19.66 4.70 4.07
N GLU A 43 20.32 4.04 5.04
CA GLU A 43 19.80 2.81 5.67
C GLU A 43 18.46 3.05 6.37
N ARG A 44 18.31 4.24 6.98
CA ARG A 44 17.06 4.65 7.61
C ARG A 44 15.96 4.81 6.56
N PHE A 45 16.26 5.48 5.44
CA PHE A 45 15.32 5.70 4.36
C PHE A 45 14.87 4.38 3.72
N ASP A 46 15.78 3.43 3.53
CA ASP A 46 15.48 2.09 3.02
C ASP A 46 14.52 1.32 3.94
N ALA A 47 14.71 1.41 5.26
CA ALA A 47 13.90 0.69 6.24
C ALA A 47 12.55 1.35 6.56
N LEU A 48 12.35 2.63 6.20
CA LEU A 48 11.16 3.41 6.61
C LEU A 48 9.84 2.82 6.11
N CYS A 49 9.81 2.32 4.86
CA CYS A 49 8.62 1.71 4.27
C CYS A 49 8.11 0.54 5.13
N ASP A 50 8.96 -0.47 5.31
CA ASP A 50 8.61 -1.69 6.03
C ASP A 50 8.32 -1.39 7.51
N ALA A 51 9.08 -0.48 8.13
CA ALA A 51 8.87 -0.08 9.52
C ALA A 51 7.51 0.62 9.73
N ALA A 52 7.09 1.50 8.80
CA ALA A 52 5.80 2.20 8.90
C ALA A 52 4.62 1.23 8.81
N PHE A 53 4.65 0.28 7.88
CA PHE A 53 3.61 -0.75 7.79
C PHE A 53 3.67 -1.74 8.95
N ALA A 54 4.85 -2.14 9.41
CA ALA A 54 5.02 -2.97 10.60
C ALA A 54 4.40 -2.32 11.84
N ALA A 55 4.67 -1.03 12.06
CA ALA A 55 4.03 -0.27 13.14
C ALA A 55 2.51 -0.25 13.00
N PHE A 56 1.98 -0.07 11.78
CA PHE A 56 0.54 -0.09 11.54
C PHE A 56 -0.08 -1.45 11.85
N HIS A 57 0.53 -2.56 11.38
CA HIS A 57 0.04 -3.91 11.61
C HIS A 57 0.10 -4.34 13.08
N LEU A 58 1.10 -3.85 13.82
CA LEU A 58 1.22 -4.02 15.26
C LEU A 58 0.38 -3.01 16.06
N GLU A 59 -0.45 -2.22 15.37
CA GLU A 59 -1.39 -1.26 15.98
C GLU A 59 -0.68 -0.15 16.79
N GLN A 60 0.59 0.11 16.48
CA GLN A 60 1.39 1.20 17.03
C GLN A 60 1.14 2.46 16.18
N TYR A 61 -0.09 2.95 16.18
CA TYR A 61 -0.58 3.95 15.22
C TYR A 61 0.18 5.28 15.30
N GLU A 62 0.58 5.72 16.48
CA GLU A 62 1.38 6.94 16.66
C GLU A 62 2.78 6.76 16.06
N LEU A 63 3.38 5.58 16.20
CA LEU A 63 4.66 5.27 15.56
C LEU A 63 4.49 5.21 14.03
N ALA A 64 3.46 4.51 13.54
CA ALA A 64 3.17 4.41 12.11
C ALA A 64 3.00 5.80 11.47
N SER A 65 2.25 6.69 12.13
CA SER A 65 2.05 8.07 11.68
C SER A 65 3.36 8.84 11.60
N ARG A 66 4.21 8.76 12.64
CA ARG A 66 5.50 9.45 12.65
C ARG A 66 6.44 8.92 11.56
N LEU A 67 6.54 7.61 11.40
CA LEU A 67 7.41 6.99 10.39
C LEU A 67 6.94 7.36 8.97
N ALA A 68 5.64 7.32 8.71
CA ALA A 68 5.09 7.73 7.42
C ALA A 68 5.37 9.23 7.13
N ALA A 69 5.22 10.10 8.12
CA ALA A 69 5.52 11.53 7.97
C ALA A 69 7.03 11.79 7.78
N GLU A 70 7.89 11.10 8.54
CA GLU A 70 9.35 11.16 8.40
C GLU A 70 9.78 10.74 6.99
N MET A 71 9.23 9.65 6.48
CA MET A 71 9.49 9.15 5.13
C MET A 71 9.11 10.15 4.04
N LEU A 72 7.93 10.76 4.13
CA LEU A 72 7.50 11.78 3.17
C LEU A 72 8.33 13.08 3.27
N ALA A 73 8.75 13.45 4.48
CA ALA A 73 9.62 14.61 4.69
C ALA A 73 11.05 14.39 4.17
N ALA A 74 11.55 13.14 4.26
CA ALA A 74 12.87 12.77 3.77
C ALA A 74 12.90 12.61 2.24
N ALA A 75 11.82 12.09 1.63
CA ALA A 75 11.77 11.70 0.21
C ALA A 75 12.34 12.73 -0.79
N PRO A 76 12.13 14.06 -0.66
CA PRO A 76 12.72 15.04 -1.57
C PRO A 76 14.26 15.05 -1.60
N ASN A 77 14.93 14.58 -0.53
CA ASN A 77 16.39 14.44 -0.50
C ASN A 77 16.88 13.19 -1.25
N PHE A 78 15.96 12.31 -1.63
CA PHE A 78 16.23 11.00 -2.24
C PHE A 78 15.60 10.87 -3.63
N GLU A 79 15.28 11.96 -4.34
CA GLU A 79 14.61 11.90 -5.66
C GLU A 79 15.33 11.01 -6.70
N GLY A 80 16.65 10.87 -6.60
CA GLY A 80 17.46 10.01 -7.47
C GLY A 80 17.59 8.55 -6.98
N ASP A 81 17.06 8.23 -5.81
CA ASP A 81 17.16 6.92 -5.18
C ASP A 81 16.13 5.93 -5.76
N TRP A 82 16.51 4.66 -5.85
CA TRP A 82 15.66 3.60 -6.38
C TRP A 82 14.39 3.36 -5.55
N ASN A 83 14.43 3.71 -4.25
CA ASN A 83 13.36 3.51 -3.28
C ASN A 83 12.42 4.72 -3.16
N TYR A 84 12.76 5.87 -3.76
CA TYR A 84 11.97 7.11 -3.69
C TYR A 84 10.48 6.89 -3.97
N GLY A 85 10.18 6.18 -5.08
CA GLY A 85 8.79 5.92 -5.46
C GLY A 85 8.04 5.05 -4.47
N ASN A 86 8.72 4.09 -3.82
CA ASN A 86 8.15 3.27 -2.76
C ASN A 86 7.85 4.13 -1.52
N ALA A 87 8.77 5.00 -1.13
CA ALA A 87 8.64 5.86 0.04
C ALA A 87 7.42 6.78 -0.07
N VAL A 88 7.24 7.44 -1.21
CA VAL A 88 6.06 8.28 -1.49
C VAL A 88 4.78 7.46 -1.40
N HIS A 89 4.74 6.29 -2.06
CA HIS A 89 3.56 5.44 -2.06
C HIS A 89 3.22 4.93 -0.66
N ALA A 90 4.20 4.38 0.05
CA ALA A 90 4.04 3.79 1.39
C ALA A 90 3.60 4.83 2.42
N GLY A 91 4.21 6.02 2.42
CA GLY A 91 3.89 7.08 3.38
C GLY A 91 2.43 7.49 3.29
N HIS A 92 1.98 7.82 2.08
CA HIS A 92 0.59 8.16 1.84
C HIS A 92 -0.37 6.98 2.10
N THR A 93 0.03 5.74 1.78
CA THR A 93 -0.79 4.55 2.10
C THR A 93 -1.03 4.43 3.61
N VAL A 94 0.01 4.52 4.43
CA VAL A 94 -0.09 4.41 5.90
C VAL A 94 -0.91 5.57 6.47
N LEU A 95 -0.67 6.81 6.02
CA LEU A 95 -1.45 7.97 6.46
C LEU A 95 -2.94 7.84 6.10
N GLY A 96 -3.26 7.34 4.90
CA GLY A 96 -4.64 7.11 4.48
C GLY A 96 -5.33 6.02 5.30
N LEU A 97 -4.62 4.94 5.67
CA LEU A 97 -5.18 3.91 6.55
C LEU A 97 -5.49 4.46 7.94
N LEU A 98 -4.59 5.30 8.48
CA LEU A 98 -4.78 5.96 9.77
C LEU A 98 -5.95 6.97 9.72
N ALA A 99 -6.06 7.73 8.63
CA ALA A 99 -7.18 8.65 8.41
C ALA A 99 -8.52 7.89 8.40
N LEU A 100 -8.60 6.79 7.64
CA LEU A 100 -9.80 5.96 7.59
C LEU A 100 -10.14 5.35 8.96
N ARG A 101 -9.14 4.87 9.70
CA ARG A 101 -9.32 4.38 11.07
C ARG A 101 -9.92 5.44 12.00
N ASN A 102 -9.55 6.70 11.81
CA ASN A 102 -10.04 7.82 12.60
C ASN A 102 -11.39 8.37 12.09
N GLY A 103 -11.99 7.75 11.07
CA GLY A 103 -13.25 8.16 10.48
C GLY A 103 -13.15 9.30 9.46
N ASP A 104 -11.94 9.66 9.04
CA ASP A 104 -11.70 10.69 8.03
C ASP A 104 -11.55 10.05 6.64
N THR A 105 -12.67 9.61 6.08
CA THR A 105 -12.73 9.03 4.73
C THR A 105 -12.24 10.01 3.64
N PRO A 106 -12.62 11.31 3.66
CA PRO A 106 -12.11 12.27 2.68
C PRO A 106 -10.58 12.37 2.66
N LEU A 107 -9.94 12.43 3.83
CA LEU A 107 -8.49 12.44 3.92
C LEU A 107 -7.90 11.11 3.44
N ALA A 108 -8.51 9.97 3.77
CA ALA A 108 -8.04 8.68 3.27
C ALA A 108 -8.06 8.58 1.73
N VAL A 109 -9.08 9.14 1.08
CA VAL A 109 -9.17 9.24 -0.39
C VAL A 109 -8.06 10.14 -0.95
N GLU A 110 -7.85 11.31 -0.33
CA GLU A 110 -6.78 12.22 -0.74
C GLU A 110 -5.41 11.53 -0.67
N GLU A 111 -5.13 10.84 0.44
CA GLU A 111 -3.89 10.10 0.63
C GLU A 111 -3.76 8.94 -0.37
N LEU A 112 -4.83 8.22 -0.71
CA LEU A 112 -4.79 7.21 -1.78
C LEU A 112 -4.35 7.81 -3.13
N HIS A 113 -4.86 8.99 -3.48
CA HIS A 113 -4.52 9.65 -4.74
C HIS A 113 -3.09 10.21 -4.74
N LYS A 114 -2.59 10.67 -3.59
CA LYS A 114 -1.18 11.06 -3.45
C LYS A 114 -0.26 9.84 -3.56
N ALA A 115 -0.62 8.70 -2.97
CA ALA A 115 0.13 7.45 -3.12
C ALA A 115 0.27 7.05 -4.60
N GLY A 116 -0.82 7.14 -5.37
CA GLY A 116 -0.82 6.85 -6.80
C GLY A 116 -0.11 7.89 -7.68
N ALA A 117 0.18 9.08 -7.16
CA ALA A 117 0.84 10.16 -7.92
C ALA A 117 2.37 10.02 -8.02
N THR A 118 2.94 8.99 -7.40
CA THR A 118 4.38 8.65 -7.49
C THR A 118 4.83 8.42 -8.94
N CYS A 119 6.11 8.66 -9.23
CA CYS A 119 6.74 8.28 -10.50
C CYS A 119 6.98 6.77 -10.63
N GLY A 120 6.70 6.00 -9.57
CA GLY A 120 6.99 4.58 -9.48
C GLY A 120 8.42 4.29 -9.02
N SER A 121 8.73 3.00 -8.90
CA SER A 121 10.05 2.45 -8.55
C SER A 121 10.25 1.16 -9.33
N PRO A 122 11.46 0.57 -9.39
CA PRO A 122 11.65 -0.77 -9.98
C PRO A 122 10.71 -1.83 -9.37
N GLN A 123 10.43 -1.73 -8.07
CA GLN A 123 9.51 -2.63 -7.36
C GLN A 123 8.04 -2.35 -7.72
N LEU A 124 7.59 -1.10 -7.68
CA LEU A 124 6.20 -0.74 -8.03
C LEU A 124 5.91 -1.00 -9.51
N GLY A 125 6.89 -0.82 -10.38
CA GLY A 125 6.78 -1.11 -11.81
C GLY A 125 6.72 -2.60 -12.12
N SER A 126 7.14 -3.46 -11.18
CA SER A 126 7.18 -4.91 -11.35
C SER A 126 6.10 -5.65 -10.58
N PHE A 127 6.26 -5.74 -9.25
CA PHE A 127 5.32 -6.41 -8.37
C PHE A 127 4.03 -5.61 -8.17
N GLY A 128 4.09 -4.30 -8.38
CA GLY A 128 2.95 -3.41 -8.18
C GLY A 128 2.90 -2.79 -6.80
N PRO A 129 2.03 -1.79 -6.61
CA PRO A 129 1.79 -1.18 -5.31
C PRO A 129 0.98 -2.12 -4.42
N THR A 130 1.08 -1.89 -3.11
CA THR A 130 0.13 -2.46 -2.15
C THR A 130 -1.26 -1.83 -2.34
N MET A 131 -2.30 -2.64 -2.23
CA MET A 131 -3.70 -2.24 -2.39
C MET A 131 -4.46 -2.23 -1.06
N ILE A 132 -3.77 -2.26 0.09
CA ILE A 132 -4.41 -2.33 1.41
C ILE A 132 -5.31 -1.12 1.70
N LEU A 133 -4.89 0.10 1.32
CA LEU A 133 -5.72 1.30 1.47
C LEU A 133 -6.90 1.29 0.49
N ALA A 134 -6.67 0.91 -0.76
CA ALA A 134 -7.73 0.77 -1.75
C ALA A 134 -8.79 -0.25 -1.28
N LYS A 135 -8.37 -1.40 -0.76
CA LYS A 135 -9.26 -2.42 -0.18
C LYS A 135 -10.05 -1.88 1.01
N ALA A 136 -9.42 -1.11 1.89
CA ALA A 136 -10.08 -0.49 3.03
C ALA A 136 -11.13 0.55 2.60
N LEU A 137 -10.82 1.36 1.58
CA LEU A 137 -11.73 2.34 1.00
C LEU A 137 -12.93 1.69 0.28
N LEU A 138 -12.73 0.57 -0.43
CA LEU A 138 -13.84 -0.20 -1.02
C LEU A 138 -14.82 -0.69 0.05
N ARG A 139 -14.34 -1.09 1.24
CA ARG A 139 -15.19 -1.55 2.35
C ARG A 139 -16.11 -0.46 2.91
N VAL A 140 -15.76 0.81 2.73
CA VAL A 140 -16.60 1.96 3.12
C VAL A 140 -17.33 2.61 1.94
N GLY A 141 -17.28 1.98 0.75
CA GLY A 141 -18.05 2.41 -0.42
C GLY A 141 -17.34 3.37 -1.38
N GLU A 142 -16.05 3.62 -1.21
CA GLU A 142 -15.29 4.61 -2.01
C GLU A 142 -14.76 4.01 -3.34
N SER A 143 -15.66 3.46 -4.16
CA SER A 143 -15.31 2.79 -5.42
C SER A 143 -14.70 3.74 -6.45
N GLU A 144 -15.26 4.95 -6.63
CA GLU A 144 -14.76 5.92 -7.61
C GLU A 144 -13.34 6.40 -7.30
N ALA A 145 -13.03 6.59 -6.01
CA ALA A 145 -11.69 6.93 -5.55
C ALA A 145 -10.69 5.84 -5.92
N VAL A 146 -11.07 4.57 -5.76
CA VAL A 146 -10.23 3.40 -6.05
C VAL A 146 -10.04 3.20 -7.55
N LEU A 147 -11.09 3.40 -8.35
CA LEU A 147 -10.99 3.37 -9.82
C LEU A 147 -10.04 4.46 -10.34
N THR A 148 -10.10 5.66 -9.75
CA THR A 148 -9.15 6.74 -10.05
C THR A 148 -7.72 6.32 -9.72
N HIS A 149 -7.51 5.70 -8.56
CA HIS A 149 -6.20 5.20 -8.14
C HIS A 149 -5.66 4.11 -9.11
N PHE A 150 -6.49 3.19 -9.59
CA PHE A 150 -6.07 2.22 -10.62
C PHE A 150 -5.56 2.92 -11.88
N GLY A 151 -6.26 3.97 -12.34
CA GLY A 151 -5.81 4.80 -13.46
C GLY A 151 -4.45 5.48 -13.21
N GLN A 152 -4.16 5.87 -11.97
CA GLN A 152 -2.84 6.38 -11.59
C GLN A 152 -1.78 5.26 -11.63
N CYS A 153 -2.08 4.10 -11.06
CA CYS A 153 -1.18 2.94 -11.05
C CYS A 153 -0.82 2.46 -12.46
N ARG A 154 -1.74 2.54 -13.44
CA ARG A 154 -1.46 2.22 -14.85
C ARG A 154 -0.31 3.03 -15.45
N LYS A 155 0.04 4.19 -14.89
CA LYS A 155 1.13 5.03 -15.38
C LYS A 155 2.49 4.39 -15.12
N PHE A 156 2.68 3.78 -13.95
CA PHE A 156 3.96 3.19 -13.55
C PHE A 156 3.97 1.64 -13.55
N TRP A 157 2.83 0.98 -13.35
CA TRP A 157 2.76 -0.48 -13.23
C TRP A 157 2.24 -1.16 -14.50
N LYS A 158 3.11 -1.26 -15.52
CA LYS A 158 2.77 -1.87 -16.81
C LYS A 158 2.59 -3.38 -16.74
N MET A 159 3.34 -4.06 -15.89
CA MET A 159 3.21 -5.51 -15.72
C MET A 159 1.90 -5.91 -15.01
N GLY A 160 1.19 -4.95 -14.41
CA GLY A 160 -0.08 -5.16 -13.74
C GLY A 160 -1.33 -4.91 -14.58
N GLU A 161 -1.22 -4.65 -15.88
CA GLU A 161 -2.38 -4.27 -16.70
C GLU A 161 -3.52 -5.30 -16.60
N THR A 162 -3.22 -6.60 -16.67
CA THR A 162 -4.21 -7.68 -16.49
C THR A 162 -4.88 -7.63 -15.11
N TRP A 163 -4.12 -7.37 -14.05
CA TRP A 163 -4.67 -7.22 -12.69
C TRP A 163 -5.61 -6.02 -12.60
N LEU A 164 -5.16 -4.86 -13.09
CA LEU A 164 -5.93 -3.63 -13.05
C LEU A 164 -7.23 -3.75 -13.83
N ASP A 165 -7.24 -4.44 -14.97
CA ASP A 165 -8.45 -4.70 -15.77
C ASP A 165 -9.46 -5.59 -15.02
N ILE A 166 -8.98 -6.68 -14.40
CA ILE A 166 -9.82 -7.58 -13.61
C ILE A 166 -10.39 -6.84 -12.39
N TRP A 167 -9.56 -6.11 -11.67
CA TRP A 167 -9.97 -5.38 -10.47
C TRP A 167 -10.93 -4.24 -10.79
N GLU A 168 -10.69 -3.50 -11.86
CA GLU A 168 -11.59 -2.45 -12.35
C GLU A 168 -12.98 -3.01 -12.68
N GLY A 169 -13.05 -4.17 -13.35
CA GLY A 169 -14.30 -4.87 -13.60
C GLY A 169 -15.04 -5.23 -12.31
N LYS A 170 -14.35 -5.88 -11.36
CA LYS A 170 -14.94 -6.27 -10.06
C LYS A 170 -15.45 -5.06 -9.27
N VAL A 171 -14.67 -3.98 -9.20
CA VAL A 171 -15.08 -2.77 -8.47
C VAL A 171 -16.32 -2.13 -9.10
N ARG A 172 -16.42 -2.09 -10.44
CA ARG A 172 -17.63 -1.60 -11.13
C ARG A 172 -18.86 -2.47 -10.87
N ASP A 173 -18.66 -3.76 -10.67
CA ASP A 173 -19.72 -4.70 -10.29
C ASP A 173 -20.07 -4.65 -8.79
N GLY A 174 -19.49 -3.71 -8.03
CA GLY A 174 -19.71 -3.55 -6.60
C GLY A 174 -19.01 -4.63 -5.75
N GLN A 175 -18.02 -5.31 -6.31
CA GLN A 175 -17.22 -6.33 -5.63
C GLN A 175 -15.88 -5.78 -5.17
N THR A 176 -15.34 -6.33 -4.09
CA THR A 176 -13.97 -6.05 -3.63
C THR A 176 -13.02 -7.09 -4.21
N PRO A 177 -11.98 -6.71 -4.97
CA PRO A 177 -10.94 -7.63 -5.39
C PRO A 177 -10.18 -8.23 -4.20
N ASN A 178 -9.58 -9.41 -4.40
CA ASN A 178 -8.87 -10.11 -3.35
C ASN A 178 -7.59 -9.39 -2.96
N PHE A 179 -6.86 -8.90 -3.98
CA PHE A 179 -5.55 -8.25 -3.83
C PHE A 179 -4.52 -9.10 -3.07
N PHE A 180 -4.62 -10.43 -3.14
CA PHE A 180 -3.90 -11.33 -2.21
C PHE A 180 -2.37 -11.24 -2.27
N MET A 181 -1.79 -10.87 -3.42
CA MET A 181 -0.33 -10.62 -3.57
C MET A 181 0.06 -9.15 -3.39
N HIS A 182 -0.92 -8.28 -3.20
CA HIS A 182 -0.75 -6.83 -3.07
C HIS A 182 -1.20 -6.37 -1.68
N GLN A 183 -0.97 -7.22 -0.69
CA GLN A 183 -1.00 -6.88 0.71
C GLN A 183 0.45 -6.62 1.13
N HIS A 184 0.70 -5.55 1.87
CA HIS A 184 2.01 -5.29 2.47
C HIS A 184 1.92 -5.61 3.96
#